data_AF-A0A938RM89-F1
#
_entry.id   AF-A0A938RM89-F1
#
_cell.length_a   1.000
_cell.length_b   1.000
_cell.length_c   1.000
_cell.angle_alpha   90.00
_cell.angle_beta   90.00
_cell.angle_gamma   90.00
#
_symmetry.space_group_name_H-M   'P 1'
#
loop_
_entity.id
_entity.type
_entity.pdbx_description
1 polymer ?
#
loop_
_entity_poly.entity_id
_entity_poly.type
_entity_poly.pdbx_seq_one_letter_code
_entity_poly.pdbx_strand_id
1 'polypeptide(L)'
;MGQPSDRADQAPGRDSRRAPCRDRRRAERQADRPALGSGRLSRRDGLGRGERPANGALRRVPARGGARAVPPRSGRDRPPAAPAHRRAAVARDGRGRRPRGAVLQRRETAAERLGPDRRRRPAPALGDSEERGRSDRPRADRRPAGAPGAIRDADRRDRAPSLRSLRLGSVPALRVKEIYRSIQGESTREGWPCVFVRTSGCDIRCSYCDEPQAFSGGDLLEIDVVLARVAGLGTRMVELTGGEPLLQKAVPELVRQLCDAGYTVLIETGGHHDISVLDPRAHAIVDVKTPGSGMVARNDLGNLTRLRAGDELKFVLRDRADYDWAVQLIRAHRLENRVPVNLSPVHGVLDPRDLAGWIQEDGLWVRLNLQVHKYVWGAETKGV
;
A
#
# COMPACT_ATOMS: atom_id res chain seq x y z
N MET A 1 5.03 -3.61 73.83
CA MET A 1 5.78 -4.12 72.66
C MET A 1 5.98 -2.92 71.73
N GLY A 2 7.18 -2.48 71.35
CA GLY A 2 8.53 -3.00 71.63
C GLY A 2 9.45 -2.66 70.46
N GLN A 3 9.98 -1.44 70.42
CA GLN A 3 11.02 -1.02 69.45
C GLN A 3 12.40 -1.55 69.86
N PRO A 4 13.28 -1.74 68.86
CA PRO A 4 14.63 -1.15 68.84
C PRO A 4 14.95 -0.52 67.45
N SER A 5 16.00 0.27 67.20
CA SER A 5 17.09 0.83 68.05
C SER A 5 17.74 2.06 67.37
N ASP A 6 18.55 2.82 68.12
CA ASP A 6 19.17 4.12 67.78
C ASP A 6 20.42 4.10 66.86
N ARG A 7 20.59 5.24 66.13
CA ARG A 7 21.81 6.07 65.85
C ARG A 7 23.14 5.48 65.32
N ALA A 8 23.62 6.11 64.24
CA ALA A 8 24.76 7.07 64.24
C ALA A 8 24.74 7.83 62.87
N ASP A 9 24.57 9.14 62.69
CA ASP A 9 25.17 10.36 63.28
C ASP A 9 26.45 10.86 62.53
N GLN A 10 26.28 11.80 61.59
CA GLN A 10 27.09 13.03 61.39
C GLN A 10 26.79 13.82 60.08
N ALA A 11 26.69 15.15 60.21
CA ALA A 11 26.62 16.19 59.17
C ALA A 11 27.76 17.24 59.45
N PRO A 12 27.96 18.40 58.77
CA PRO A 12 27.24 19.12 57.67
C PRO A 12 28.18 19.41 56.45
N GLY A 13 27.96 20.31 55.47
CA GLY A 13 26.84 21.19 55.04
C GLY A 13 27.35 22.41 54.20
N ARG A 14 26.43 23.34 53.85
CA ARG A 14 26.59 24.55 52.97
C ARG A 14 26.72 24.24 51.46
N ASP A 15 25.79 24.61 50.56
CA ASP A 15 25.13 25.90 50.22
C ASP A 15 25.92 26.78 49.24
N SER A 16 25.44 26.86 47.99
CA SER A 16 25.21 28.14 47.27
C SER A 16 24.61 27.90 45.87
N ARG A 17 24.13 28.98 45.23
CA ARG A 17 23.15 28.97 44.11
C ARG A 17 23.79 29.41 42.78
N ARG A 18 23.24 28.92 41.64
CA ARG A 18 22.92 29.62 40.35
C ARG A 18 23.44 28.99 39.03
N ALA A 19 22.46 28.50 38.24
CA ALA A 19 22.25 28.82 36.81
C ALA A 19 23.31 28.34 35.75
N PRO A 20 23.11 28.52 34.42
CA PRO A 20 22.95 27.33 33.56
C PRO A 20 23.96 27.21 32.40
N CYS A 21 24.15 25.97 31.92
CA CYS A 21 25.05 25.67 30.80
C CYS A 21 24.39 25.93 29.44
N ARG A 22 24.94 26.88 28.67
CA ARG A 22 24.78 27.03 27.21
C ARG A 22 26.15 27.05 26.55
N ASP A 23 26.17 26.80 25.23
CA ASP A 23 27.31 26.92 24.31
C ASP A 23 28.54 26.01 24.52
N ARG A 24 28.43 24.75 24.06
CA ARG A 24 29.59 23.95 23.58
C ARG A 24 29.25 22.98 22.44
N ARG A 25 28.82 23.46 21.26
CA ARG A 25 29.01 22.79 19.94
C ARG A 25 29.01 23.79 18.78
N ARG A 26 30.09 24.58 18.65
CA ARG A 26 30.36 25.38 17.43
C ARG A 26 31.86 25.50 17.13
N ALA A 27 32.49 24.35 16.94
CA ALA A 27 33.81 24.19 16.35
C ALA A 27 33.82 22.87 15.56
N GLU A 28 34.72 22.76 14.57
CA GLU A 28 34.99 21.54 13.78
C GLU A 28 33.87 21.03 12.86
N ARG A 29 33.84 21.57 11.64
CA ARG A 29 34.12 20.83 10.38
C ARG A 29 33.90 21.76 9.18
N GLN A 30 34.99 22.37 8.74
CA GLN A 30 35.03 23.23 7.56
C GLN A 30 36.34 22.96 6.80
N ALA A 31 36.36 21.86 6.06
CA ALA A 31 37.39 21.48 5.10
C ALA A 31 36.74 20.64 3.99
N ASP A 32 37.33 20.69 2.80
CA ASP A 32 37.01 19.93 1.57
C ASP A 32 36.02 20.57 0.58
N ARG A 33 36.56 21.55 -0.16
CA ARG A 33 36.14 21.91 -1.52
C ARG A 33 37.32 21.68 -2.48
N PRO A 34 37.22 20.83 -3.51
CA PRO A 34 38.26 20.75 -4.54
C PRO A 34 38.20 21.97 -5.47
N ALA A 35 39.36 22.46 -5.88
CA ALA A 35 39.52 23.67 -6.68
C ALA A 35 39.28 23.43 -8.18
N LEU A 36 38.74 24.44 -8.87
CA LEU A 36 38.63 24.48 -10.32
C LEU A 36 40.00 24.79 -10.95
N GLY A 37 40.64 23.78 -11.53
CA GLY A 37 41.89 23.94 -12.29
C GLY A 37 41.61 24.35 -13.74
N SER A 38 42.14 25.50 -14.16
CA SER A 38 42.18 25.89 -15.58
C SER A 38 43.45 25.33 -16.24
N GLY A 39 43.31 24.64 -17.37
CA GLY A 39 44.40 23.88 -18.00
C GLY A 39 44.27 23.83 -19.53
N ARG A 40 45.24 24.46 -20.20
CA ARG A 40 45.27 24.80 -21.64
C ARG A 40 45.12 23.64 -22.63
N LEU A 41 44.60 24.00 -23.81
CA LEU A 41 44.76 23.30 -25.09
C LEU A 41 46.21 22.91 -25.37
N SER A 42 46.42 21.70 -25.92
CA SER A 42 47.49 21.49 -26.92
C SER A 42 46.99 20.53 -28.00
N ARG A 43 47.30 20.84 -29.26
CA ARG A 43 47.17 19.92 -30.40
C ARG A 43 48.50 19.21 -30.60
N ARG A 44 48.49 17.92 -30.93
CA ARG A 44 49.40 17.36 -31.95
C ARG A 44 48.97 15.98 -32.44
N ASP A 45 49.31 15.77 -33.69
CA ASP A 45 48.85 14.77 -34.63
C ASP A 45 49.35 13.34 -34.34
N GLY A 46 48.63 12.33 -34.84
CA GLY A 46 49.02 10.92 -34.80
C GLY A 46 48.20 10.09 -35.78
N LEU A 47 48.77 9.78 -36.94
CA LEU A 47 48.10 9.06 -38.04
C LEU A 47 48.00 7.55 -37.78
N GLY A 48 46.85 6.95 -38.09
CA GLY A 48 46.65 5.50 -38.17
C GLY A 48 45.66 5.16 -39.30
N ARG A 49 46.02 4.22 -40.18
CA ARG A 49 45.27 3.89 -41.42
C ARG A 49 44.61 2.50 -41.33
N GLY A 50 43.54 2.31 -42.10
CA GLY A 50 42.94 1.01 -42.44
C GLY A 50 41.86 0.55 -41.44
N GLU A 51 40.76 -0.09 -41.85
CA GLU A 51 40.28 -0.46 -43.20
C GLU A 51 38.75 -0.38 -43.29
N ARG A 52 38.19 -0.38 -44.51
CA ARG A 52 36.75 -0.50 -44.79
C ARG A 52 36.45 -1.87 -45.41
N PRO A 53 35.23 -2.40 -45.22
CA PRO A 53 34.49 -3.04 -46.31
C PRO A 53 33.26 -2.20 -46.71
N ALA A 54 32.74 -2.43 -47.91
CA ALA A 54 31.78 -1.55 -48.58
C ALA A 54 30.41 -2.19 -48.86
N ASN A 55 29.39 -1.33 -48.90
CA ASN A 55 28.16 -1.36 -49.70
C ASN A 55 27.30 -2.65 -49.77
N GLY A 56 26.06 -2.53 -49.26
CA GLY A 56 24.91 -3.40 -49.59
C GLY A 56 23.63 -2.59 -49.82
N ALA A 57 23.35 -2.28 -51.10
CA ALA A 57 22.15 -1.66 -51.69
C ALA A 57 20.94 -1.27 -50.80
N LEU A 58 20.66 0.04 -50.70
CA LEU A 58 19.32 0.57 -50.35
C LEU A 58 18.43 0.69 -51.60
N ARG A 59 17.28 0.00 -51.61
CA ARG A 59 16.27 0.11 -52.67
C ARG A 59 15.43 1.39 -52.52
N ARG A 60 15.26 2.13 -53.62
CA ARG A 60 14.33 3.26 -53.72
C ARG A 60 12.88 2.78 -53.92
N VAL A 61 11.93 3.44 -53.27
CA VAL A 61 10.48 3.37 -53.56
C VAL A 61 9.99 4.84 -53.65
N PRO A 62 9.16 5.22 -54.66
CA PRO A 62 8.93 6.62 -54.98
C PRO A 62 7.86 7.29 -54.10
N ALA A 63 8.07 8.58 -53.81
CA ALA A 63 7.06 9.43 -53.19
C ALA A 63 5.93 9.76 -54.18
N ARG A 64 4.68 9.71 -53.73
CA ARG A 64 3.52 10.32 -54.41
C ARG A 64 3.13 11.59 -53.68
N GLY A 65 3.03 12.70 -54.42
CA GLY A 65 2.68 14.00 -53.87
C GLY A 65 1.18 14.18 -53.62
N GLY A 66 0.85 15.22 -52.85
CA GLY A 66 -0.53 15.54 -52.46
C GLY A 66 -0.65 16.83 -51.66
N ALA A 67 0.08 17.89 -52.05
CA ALA A 67 -0.02 19.19 -51.41
C ALA A 67 -1.31 19.91 -51.87
N ARG A 68 -2.21 20.22 -50.93
CA ARG A 68 -3.27 21.23 -51.14
C ARG A 68 -2.93 22.48 -50.33
N ALA A 69 -2.89 23.61 -51.01
CA ALA A 69 -2.65 24.91 -50.39
C ALA A 69 -3.90 25.41 -49.63
N VAL A 70 -3.67 26.14 -48.55
CA VAL A 70 -4.69 26.93 -47.83
C VAL A 70 -4.20 28.39 -47.80
N PRO A 71 -5.01 29.38 -48.21
CA PRO A 71 -4.58 30.78 -48.29
C PRO A 71 -4.52 31.45 -46.90
N PRO A 72 -3.71 32.52 -46.75
CA PRO A 72 -3.56 33.20 -45.48
C PRO A 72 -4.80 34.03 -45.12
N ARG A 73 -5.21 34.01 -43.84
CA ARG A 73 -6.11 35.02 -43.28
C ARG A 73 -5.32 36.04 -42.47
N SER A 74 -5.38 37.27 -42.93
CA SER A 74 -4.98 38.49 -42.20
C SER A 74 -5.95 38.77 -41.05
N GLY A 75 -5.48 39.47 -40.01
CA GLY A 75 -6.38 40.19 -39.11
C GLY A 75 -6.07 39.99 -37.64
N ARG A 76 -5.61 41.08 -37.02
CA ARG A 76 -5.45 41.27 -35.58
C ARG A 76 -6.77 40.96 -34.85
N ASP A 77 -6.67 40.39 -33.65
CA ASP A 77 -7.29 41.00 -32.48
C ASP A 77 -6.57 40.60 -31.19
N ARG A 78 -6.59 41.51 -30.21
CA ARG A 78 -5.78 41.46 -28.99
C ARG A 78 -6.73 41.51 -27.79
N PRO A 79 -6.78 40.50 -26.90
CA PRO A 79 -7.67 40.53 -25.75
C PRO A 79 -7.27 41.67 -24.78
N PRO A 80 -8.24 42.36 -24.15
CA PRO A 80 -7.96 43.48 -23.25
C PRO A 80 -7.35 43.02 -21.93
N ALA A 81 -6.51 43.89 -21.34
CA ALA A 81 -5.87 43.64 -20.06
C ALA A 81 -6.86 43.76 -18.89
N ALA A 82 -6.76 42.86 -17.91
CA ALA A 82 -7.51 42.93 -16.66
C ALA A 82 -7.01 44.10 -15.78
N PRO A 83 -7.89 44.77 -15.01
CA PRO A 83 -7.52 45.93 -14.20
C PRO A 83 -6.71 45.56 -12.96
N ALA A 84 -5.73 46.40 -12.62
CA ALA A 84 -4.88 46.21 -11.46
C ALA A 84 -5.61 46.48 -10.13
N HIS A 85 -5.66 45.49 -9.24
CA HIS A 85 -6.11 45.70 -7.86
C HIS A 85 -5.07 46.52 -7.08
N ARG A 86 -5.45 47.72 -6.67
CA ARG A 86 -4.64 48.57 -5.78
C ARG A 86 -4.42 47.89 -4.44
N ARG A 87 -3.17 47.88 -3.96
CA ARG A 87 -2.85 47.62 -2.55
C ARG A 87 -3.40 48.76 -1.69
N ALA A 88 -4.28 48.44 -0.74
CA ALA A 88 -4.61 49.32 0.37
C ALA A 88 -3.80 48.88 1.60
N ALA A 89 -2.91 49.74 2.07
CA ALA A 89 -2.30 49.59 3.39
C ALA A 89 -3.20 50.28 4.42
N VAL A 90 -3.47 49.61 5.54
CA VAL A 90 -4.09 50.22 6.73
C VAL A 90 -3.21 49.91 7.94
N ALA A 91 -3.05 50.91 8.80
CA ALA A 91 -1.99 50.99 9.79
C ALA A 91 -2.21 50.10 11.04
N ARG A 92 -1.12 49.94 11.80
CA ARG A 92 -1.16 49.37 13.15
C ARG A 92 -1.49 50.45 14.18
N ASP A 93 -2.52 50.19 14.97
CA ASP A 93 -2.69 50.64 16.36
C ASP A 93 -3.66 49.66 17.05
N GLY A 94 -3.78 49.52 18.37
CA GLY A 94 -3.19 50.35 19.41
C GLY A 94 -3.85 50.20 20.77
N ARG A 95 -3.95 48.97 21.33
CA ARG A 95 -4.42 48.64 22.71
C ARG A 95 -5.92 48.87 23.01
N GLY A 96 -6.52 47.99 23.84
CA GLY A 96 -7.61 48.44 24.74
C GLY A 96 -8.81 47.50 25.01
N ARG A 97 -8.77 46.81 26.16
CA ARG A 97 -9.91 46.40 27.02
C ARG A 97 -11.01 45.44 26.50
N ARG A 98 -11.20 44.35 27.28
CA ARG A 98 -12.44 43.54 27.34
C ARG A 98 -13.54 44.26 28.13
N PRO A 99 -14.82 43.97 27.88
CA PRO A 99 -15.88 44.00 28.90
C PRO A 99 -16.32 42.57 29.32
N ARG A 100 -16.90 42.46 30.53
CA ARG A 100 -17.57 41.25 31.04
C ARG A 100 -19.08 41.48 31.07
N GLY A 101 -19.86 40.46 30.72
CA GLY A 101 -21.11 40.06 31.39
C GLY A 101 -22.37 40.95 31.33
N ALA A 102 -23.39 40.45 30.64
CA ALA A 102 -24.82 40.51 31.00
C ALA A 102 -25.49 39.32 30.26
N VAL A 103 -25.99 38.27 30.92
CA VAL A 103 -27.26 38.18 31.66
C VAL A 103 -28.47 38.54 30.79
N LEU A 104 -29.18 37.51 30.32
CA LEU A 104 -30.62 37.55 30.04
C LEU A 104 -31.24 36.17 30.36
N GLN A 105 -32.49 36.18 30.80
CA GLN A 105 -33.08 35.07 31.55
C GLN A 105 -34.06 34.21 30.73
N ARG A 106 -34.17 32.95 31.17
CA ARG A 106 -35.33 32.03 31.13
C ARG A 106 -36.49 32.32 30.16
N ARG A 107 -36.86 31.28 29.40
CA ARG A 107 -38.23 30.72 29.48
C ARG A 107 -38.17 29.20 29.61
N GLU A 108 -38.57 28.70 30.77
CA GLU A 108 -39.03 27.33 30.96
C GLU A 108 -40.57 27.33 30.97
N THR A 109 -41.17 26.26 30.47
CA THR A 109 -42.53 25.85 30.85
C THR A 109 -42.50 24.36 31.17
N ALA A 110 -43.12 24.00 32.30
CA ALA A 110 -43.06 22.69 32.95
C ALA A 110 -43.80 21.59 32.14
N ALA A 111 -43.32 20.33 32.15
CA ALA A 111 -43.81 19.19 32.98
C ALA A 111 -45.24 18.72 32.61
N GLU A 112 -45.62 17.43 32.61
CA GLU A 112 -45.27 16.27 33.47
C GLU A 112 -45.41 14.94 32.66
N ARG A 113 -45.35 13.67 33.14
CA ARG A 113 -45.16 13.02 34.48
C ARG A 113 -44.67 11.55 34.30
N LEU A 114 -44.28 10.88 35.40
CA LEU A 114 -44.26 9.41 35.67
C LEU A 114 -43.24 8.48 34.94
N GLY A 115 -42.44 7.73 35.74
CA GLY A 115 -41.67 6.52 35.35
C GLY A 115 -42.23 5.26 36.04
N PRO A 116 -41.43 4.26 36.50
CA PRO A 116 -40.02 3.94 36.23
C PRO A 116 -39.73 2.42 35.95
N ASP A 117 -38.44 2.06 35.92
CA ASP A 117 -37.82 0.72 36.10
C ASP A 117 -38.19 -0.45 35.14
N ARG A 118 -37.23 -0.86 34.29
CA ARG A 118 -37.00 -2.28 33.98
C ARG A 118 -35.51 -2.63 33.98
N ARG A 119 -35.17 -3.59 34.83
CA ARG A 119 -33.82 -4.07 35.11
C ARG A 119 -33.24 -4.97 34.00
N ARG A 120 -31.92 -5.11 34.06
CA ARG A 120 -31.05 -6.05 33.31
C ARG A 120 -31.66 -7.46 33.17
N ARG A 121 -31.48 -8.08 32.00
CA ARG A 121 -31.61 -9.54 31.82
C ARG A 121 -30.22 -10.18 31.66
N PRO A 122 -29.91 -11.30 32.32
CA PRO A 122 -28.67 -12.06 32.14
C PRO A 122 -28.77 -13.08 31.00
N ALA A 123 -27.62 -13.66 30.63
CA ALA A 123 -27.50 -14.74 29.65
C ALA A 123 -28.07 -16.09 30.17
N PRO A 124 -28.47 -17.02 29.29
CA PRO A 124 -28.90 -18.35 29.69
C PRO A 124 -27.72 -19.27 30.02
N ALA A 125 -27.85 -20.04 31.09
CA ALA A 125 -27.03 -21.22 31.35
C ALA A 125 -27.62 -22.42 30.57
N LEU A 126 -26.74 -23.32 30.11
CA LEU A 126 -27.12 -24.66 29.64
C LEU A 126 -26.83 -25.64 30.78
N GLY A 127 -27.80 -26.48 31.12
CA GLY A 127 -27.69 -27.52 32.12
C GLY A 127 -27.47 -28.90 31.50
N ASP A 128 -26.88 -29.80 32.29
CA ASP A 128 -26.64 -31.19 31.91
C ASP A 128 -27.94 -32.01 31.81
N SER A 129 -27.91 -33.03 30.97
CA SER A 129 -28.83 -34.18 31.00
C SER A 129 -28.14 -35.39 30.37
N GLU A 130 -27.67 -36.28 31.24
CA GLU A 130 -27.70 -37.76 31.12
C GLU A 130 -28.47 -38.29 29.88
N GLU A 131 -27.99 -39.26 29.07
CA GLU A 131 -27.48 -40.58 29.50
C GLU A 131 -27.05 -41.53 28.32
N ARG A 132 -26.28 -42.57 28.66
CA ARG A 132 -26.15 -43.92 28.04
C ARG A 132 -25.84 -44.09 26.52
N GLY A 133 -24.70 -44.75 26.25
CA GLY A 133 -24.74 -45.99 25.44
C GLY A 133 -23.56 -46.37 24.53
N ARG A 134 -22.66 -47.25 25.04
CA ARG A 134 -21.87 -48.29 24.29
C ARG A 134 -20.86 -47.81 23.21
N SER A 135 -19.76 -48.49 22.91
CA SER A 135 -18.97 -49.53 23.61
C SER A 135 -17.62 -49.70 22.91
N ASP A 136 -16.55 -49.82 23.71
CA ASP A 136 -15.28 -50.51 23.47
C ASP A 136 -14.83 -50.94 22.05
N ARG A 137 -13.65 -50.44 21.66
CA ARG A 137 -12.61 -51.24 20.97
C ARG A 137 -11.91 -52.11 22.06
N PRO A 138 -11.27 -53.28 21.78
CA PRO A 138 -10.34 -53.43 20.65
C PRO A 138 -10.05 -54.86 20.09
N ARG A 139 -9.05 -54.90 19.19
CA ARG A 139 -8.05 -55.98 18.92
C ARG A 139 -8.26 -57.05 17.82
N ALA A 140 -7.10 -57.37 17.25
CA ALA A 140 -6.61 -58.64 16.69
C ALA A 140 -6.89 -59.01 15.21
N ASP A 141 -5.80 -58.97 14.45
CA ASP A 141 -5.30 -60.01 13.53
C ASP A 141 -6.27 -60.94 12.79
N ARG A 142 -6.10 -60.97 11.46
CA ARG A 142 -5.65 -62.17 10.73
C ARG A 142 -5.24 -61.85 9.28
N ARG A 143 -3.97 -62.10 8.94
CA ARG A 143 -3.55 -62.47 7.59
C ARG A 143 -3.79 -63.97 7.38
N PRO A 144 -4.05 -64.42 6.15
CA PRO A 144 -3.55 -65.71 5.66
C PRO A 144 -2.49 -65.52 4.57
N ALA A 145 -1.68 -66.55 4.35
CA ALA A 145 -0.63 -66.62 3.33
C ALA A 145 -0.67 -67.97 2.58
N GLY A 146 -0.11 -68.02 1.37
CA GLY A 146 -0.04 -69.21 0.48
C GLY A 146 -1.05 -69.11 -0.69
N ALA A 147 -0.71 -68.91 -1.98
CA ALA A 147 0.29 -69.53 -2.88
C ALA A 147 -0.18 -70.87 -3.51
N PRO A 148 0.33 -71.34 -4.67
CA PRO A 148 1.10 -70.68 -5.75
C PRO A 148 0.60 -70.97 -7.21
N GLY A 149 1.20 -70.31 -8.20
CA GLY A 149 1.54 -70.95 -9.50
C GLY A 149 0.68 -70.65 -10.75
N ALA A 150 1.30 -70.06 -11.78
CA ALA A 150 1.32 -70.54 -13.18
C ALA A 150 1.98 -69.50 -14.10
N ILE A 151 2.87 -69.96 -14.98
CA ILE A 151 3.54 -69.15 -16.01
C ILE A 151 2.65 -69.07 -17.25
N ARG A 152 2.57 -67.91 -17.93
CA ARG A 152 2.50 -67.88 -19.41
C ARG A 152 2.88 -66.53 -20.01
N ASP A 153 3.58 -66.66 -21.13
CA ASP A 153 4.17 -65.59 -21.93
C ASP A 153 3.17 -64.84 -22.82
N ALA A 154 3.68 -63.76 -23.42
CA ALA A 154 3.19 -63.12 -24.65
C ALA A 154 1.75 -62.56 -24.67
N ASP A 155 1.64 -61.25 -24.43
CA ASP A 155 0.95 -60.37 -25.38
C ASP A 155 1.52 -58.94 -25.37
N ARG A 156 2.65 -58.75 -26.07
CA ARG A 156 3.28 -57.43 -26.25
C ARG A 156 2.61 -56.68 -27.42
N ARG A 157 1.28 -56.46 -27.32
CA ARG A 157 0.52 -55.63 -28.27
C ARG A 157 0.54 -54.17 -27.84
N ASP A 158 0.61 -53.29 -28.83
CA ASP A 158 0.54 -51.85 -28.68
C ASP A 158 -0.69 -51.41 -27.88
N ARG A 159 -0.48 -51.11 -26.59
CA ARG A 159 -1.40 -50.27 -25.84
C ARG A 159 -1.03 -48.83 -26.12
N ALA A 160 -1.72 -48.24 -27.10
CA ALA A 160 -1.81 -46.79 -27.22
C ALA A 160 -2.10 -46.19 -25.83
N PRO A 161 -1.40 -45.13 -25.41
CA PRO A 161 -1.52 -44.61 -24.05
C PRO A 161 -2.97 -44.22 -23.78
N SER A 162 -3.53 -44.75 -22.70
CA SER A 162 -4.95 -44.54 -22.40
C SER A 162 -5.20 -43.05 -22.14
N LEU A 163 -6.29 -42.53 -22.69
CA LEU A 163 -6.70 -41.11 -22.59
C LEU A 163 -7.07 -40.66 -21.15
N ARG A 164 -6.73 -41.46 -20.13
CA ARG A 164 -6.97 -41.19 -18.70
C ARG A 164 -5.75 -40.62 -17.95
N SER A 165 -4.64 -40.31 -18.62
CA SER A 165 -3.46 -39.71 -17.95
C SER A 165 -2.86 -38.47 -18.64
N LEU A 166 -3.43 -38.01 -19.75
CA LEU A 166 -3.23 -36.62 -20.17
C LEU A 166 -4.06 -35.72 -19.24
N ARG A 167 -3.47 -35.38 -18.09
CA ARG A 167 -3.87 -34.16 -17.38
C ARG A 167 -3.52 -33.00 -18.31
N LEU A 168 -4.47 -32.57 -19.14
CA LEU A 168 -4.46 -31.19 -19.62
C LEU A 168 -4.31 -30.34 -18.36
N GLY A 169 -3.22 -29.57 -18.27
CA GLY A 169 -3.07 -28.62 -17.18
C GLY A 169 -4.30 -27.73 -17.19
N SER A 170 -4.98 -27.61 -16.05
CA SER A 170 -6.05 -26.62 -15.91
C SER A 170 -5.49 -25.27 -16.32
N VAL A 171 -6.14 -24.59 -17.27
CA VAL A 171 -5.73 -23.26 -17.69
C VAL A 171 -5.69 -22.37 -16.43
N PRO A 172 -4.67 -21.51 -16.26
CA PRO A 172 -4.57 -20.71 -15.05
C PRO A 172 -5.72 -19.69 -14.96
N ALA A 173 -6.57 -19.89 -13.96
CA ALA A 173 -7.72 -19.05 -13.67
C ALA A 173 -7.60 -18.37 -12.31
N LEU A 174 -8.22 -17.20 -12.19
CA LEU A 174 -8.34 -16.43 -10.96
C LEU A 174 -9.79 -16.00 -10.73
N ARG A 175 -10.19 -15.93 -9.46
CA ARG A 175 -11.51 -15.44 -9.07
C ARG A 175 -11.48 -13.92 -8.98
N VAL A 176 -12.17 -13.27 -9.90
CA VAL A 176 -12.16 -11.81 -10.08
C VAL A 176 -13.51 -11.23 -9.66
N LYS A 177 -13.48 -10.23 -8.78
CA LYS A 177 -14.67 -9.52 -8.31
C LYS A 177 -15.18 -8.54 -9.35
N GLU A 178 -14.28 -7.75 -9.92
CA GLU A 178 -14.57 -6.69 -10.89
C GLU A 178 -13.30 -6.32 -11.67
N ILE A 179 -13.47 -5.84 -12.90
CA ILE A 179 -12.40 -5.19 -13.70
C ILE A 179 -12.98 -3.89 -14.22
N TYR A 180 -12.36 -2.76 -13.87
CA TYR A 180 -12.86 -1.43 -14.21
C TYR A 180 -11.70 -0.45 -14.47
N ARG A 181 -12.02 0.70 -15.05
CA ARG A 181 -11.07 1.78 -15.34
C ARG A 181 -11.39 3.00 -14.51
N SER A 182 -10.36 3.63 -13.99
CA SER A 182 -10.40 4.68 -12.97
C SER A 182 -9.13 5.54 -13.05
N ILE A 183 -8.87 6.39 -12.06
CA ILE A 183 -7.52 6.89 -11.73
C ILE A 183 -7.00 6.19 -10.48
N GLN A 184 -5.70 5.94 -10.42
CA GLN A 184 -5.06 5.50 -9.19
C GLN A 184 -5.29 6.54 -8.10
N GLY A 185 -5.88 6.13 -6.99
CA GLY A 185 -6.27 7.00 -5.88
C GLY A 185 -5.26 7.08 -4.74
N GLU A 186 -4.19 6.27 -4.75
CA GLU A 186 -3.19 6.14 -3.68
C GLU A 186 -1.76 5.87 -4.26
N SER A 187 -0.75 5.63 -3.41
CA SER A 187 0.68 5.38 -3.76
C SER A 187 1.42 6.55 -4.42
N THR A 188 2.67 6.38 -4.86
CA THR A 188 3.36 7.38 -5.71
C THR A 188 2.76 7.53 -7.11
N ARG A 189 1.83 6.63 -7.48
CA ARG A 189 1.13 6.62 -8.79
C ARG A 189 -0.22 7.34 -8.77
N GLU A 190 -0.58 7.97 -7.66
CA GLU A 190 -1.79 8.78 -7.45
C GLU A 190 -2.07 9.75 -8.63
N GLY A 191 -3.31 9.79 -9.10
CA GLY A 191 -3.78 10.63 -10.21
C GLY A 191 -3.67 10.02 -11.62
N TRP A 192 -2.97 8.89 -11.80
CA TRP A 192 -2.75 8.29 -13.13
C TRP A 192 -3.91 7.39 -13.58
N PRO A 193 -4.36 7.44 -14.85
CA PRO A 193 -5.36 6.51 -15.38
C PRO A 193 -4.94 5.04 -15.24
N CYS A 194 -5.74 4.25 -14.52
CA CYS A 194 -5.46 2.87 -14.14
C CYS A 194 -6.61 1.93 -14.51
N VAL A 195 -6.30 0.67 -14.80
CA VAL A 195 -7.28 -0.42 -14.80
C VAL A 195 -7.10 -1.22 -13.53
N PHE A 196 -8.16 -1.36 -12.75
CA PHE A 196 -8.15 -2.17 -11.55
C PHE A 196 -8.67 -3.57 -11.88
N VAL A 197 -7.91 -4.59 -11.51
CA VAL A 197 -8.31 -6.01 -11.51
C VAL A 197 -8.49 -6.41 -10.04
N ARG A 198 -9.72 -6.30 -9.54
CA ARG A 198 -10.02 -6.63 -8.15
C ARG A 198 -10.28 -8.13 -8.04
N THR A 199 -9.41 -8.86 -7.32
CA THR A 199 -9.60 -10.30 -7.08
C THR A 199 -10.58 -10.54 -5.91
N SER A 200 -11.00 -11.77 -5.72
CA SER A 200 -11.87 -12.18 -4.60
C SER A 200 -11.14 -13.05 -3.59
N GLY A 201 -11.52 -12.91 -2.32
CA GLY A 201 -10.94 -13.63 -1.19
C GLY A 201 -9.87 -12.82 -0.46
N CYS A 202 -9.77 -13.02 0.85
CA CYS A 202 -8.74 -12.48 1.73
C CYS A 202 -8.71 -13.36 3.00
N ASP A 203 -7.55 -13.63 3.58
CA ASP A 203 -7.42 -14.42 4.82
C ASP A 203 -7.18 -13.57 6.09
N ILE A 204 -7.23 -12.24 5.98
CA ILE A 204 -7.22 -11.29 7.11
C ILE A 204 -8.51 -10.46 7.18
N ARG A 205 -8.81 -9.89 8.36
CA ARG A 205 -10.06 -9.13 8.61
C ARG A 205 -9.76 -7.80 9.31
N CYS A 206 -9.17 -6.87 8.57
CA CYS A 206 -8.86 -5.54 9.09
C CYS A 206 -10.12 -4.84 9.63
N SER A 207 -10.03 -4.27 10.83
CA SER A 207 -11.11 -3.56 11.52
C SER A 207 -11.71 -2.39 10.71
N TYR A 208 -10.91 -1.79 9.83
CA TYR A 208 -11.23 -0.63 9.00
C TYR A 208 -11.24 -0.95 7.49
N CYS A 209 -11.49 -2.22 7.10
CA CYS A 209 -11.56 -2.61 5.69
C CYS A 209 -12.73 -1.90 4.98
N ASP A 210 -12.42 -1.20 3.89
CA ASP A 210 -13.33 -0.46 3.01
C ASP A 210 -13.96 -1.32 1.90
N GLU A 211 -13.33 -2.43 1.51
CA GLU A 211 -13.91 -3.40 0.55
C GLU A 211 -14.21 -4.81 1.11
N PRO A 212 -15.03 -4.96 2.18
CA PRO A 212 -15.42 -6.28 2.69
C PRO A 212 -16.19 -7.12 1.65
N GLN A 213 -16.82 -6.48 0.64
CA GLN A 213 -17.43 -7.18 -0.50
C GLN A 213 -16.43 -8.03 -1.32
N ALA A 214 -15.13 -7.73 -1.24
CA ALA A 214 -14.09 -8.50 -1.93
C ALA A 214 -13.77 -9.83 -1.24
N PHE A 215 -14.26 -10.09 -0.02
CA PHE A 215 -14.01 -11.36 0.68
C PHE A 215 -14.71 -12.57 0.03
N SER A 216 -15.73 -12.37 -0.82
CA SER A 216 -16.50 -13.46 -1.44
C SER A 216 -17.17 -13.07 -2.77
N GLY A 217 -17.67 -14.08 -3.50
CA GLY A 217 -18.23 -13.93 -4.84
C GLY A 217 -17.15 -13.70 -5.91
N GLY A 218 -17.54 -13.10 -7.03
CA GLY A 218 -16.67 -12.91 -8.20
C GLY A 218 -16.57 -14.15 -9.08
N ASP A 219 -16.32 -13.92 -10.37
CA ASP A 219 -16.31 -14.92 -11.44
C ASP A 219 -14.95 -15.61 -11.51
N LEU A 220 -14.93 -16.89 -11.87
CA LEU A 220 -13.68 -17.56 -12.23
C LEU A 220 -13.34 -17.20 -13.68
N LEU A 221 -12.26 -16.44 -13.89
CA LEU A 221 -11.81 -16.00 -15.20
C LEU A 221 -10.43 -16.58 -15.51
N GLU A 222 -10.27 -17.13 -16.70
CA GLU A 222 -8.96 -17.49 -17.26
C GLU A 222 -8.11 -16.23 -17.48
N ILE A 223 -6.78 -16.35 -17.35
CA ILE A 223 -5.85 -15.22 -17.54
C ILE A 223 -6.09 -14.50 -18.87
N ASP A 224 -6.28 -15.23 -19.99
CA ASP A 224 -6.52 -14.65 -21.31
C ASP A 224 -7.77 -13.75 -21.35
N VAL A 225 -8.82 -14.11 -20.60
CA VAL A 225 -10.06 -13.32 -20.49
C VAL A 225 -9.81 -12.04 -19.69
N VAL A 226 -8.98 -12.11 -18.64
CA VAL A 226 -8.58 -10.94 -17.85
C VAL A 226 -7.73 -9.99 -18.71
N LEU A 227 -6.72 -10.51 -19.42
CA LEU A 227 -5.87 -9.74 -20.34
C LEU A 227 -6.69 -9.04 -21.44
N ALA A 228 -7.62 -9.76 -22.07
CA ALA A 228 -8.50 -9.18 -23.09
C ALA A 228 -9.38 -8.04 -22.54
N ARG A 229 -9.94 -8.19 -21.33
CA ARG A 229 -10.72 -7.14 -20.66
C ARG A 229 -9.85 -5.92 -20.30
N VAL A 230 -8.64 -6.14 -19.78
CA VAL A 230 -7.68 -5.08 -19.47
C VAL A 230 -7.28 -4.30 -20.72
N ALA A 231 -6.99 -5.00 -21.83
CA ALA A 231 -6.66 -4.38 -23.12
C ALA A 231 -7.80 -3.52 -23.66
N GLY A 232 -9.05 -3.97 -23.54
CA GLY A 232 -10.24 -3.22 -23.97
C GLY A 232 -10.48 -1.89 -23.24
N LEU A 233 -9.88 -1.68 -22.06
CA LEU A 233 -10.07 -0.47 -21.26
C LEU A 233 -9.07 0.66 -21.57
N GLY A 234 -7.98 0.37 -22.30
CA GLY A 234 -7.14 1.40 -22.94
C GLY A 234 -6.33 2.30 -22.00
N THR A 235 -5.82 1.78 -20.88
CA THR A 235 -4.79 2.45 -20.06
C THR A 235 -3.40 1.86 -20.34
N ARG A 236 -2.36 2.41 -19.70
CA ARG A 236 -0.98 1.84 -19.69
C ARG A 236 -0.60 1.26 -18.32
N MET A 237 -1.47 1.40 -17.33
CA MET A 237 -1.24 1.01 -15.96
C MET A 237 -2.38 0.12 -15.48
N VAL A 238 -2.02 -0.95 -14.79
CA VAL A 238 -2.95 -1.96 -14.26
C VAL A 238 -2.58 -2.23 -12.82
N GLU A 239 -3.56 -2.19 -11.93
CA GLU A 239 -3.40 -2.59 -10.54
C GLU A 239 -4.16 -3.89 -10.26
N LEU A 240 -3.47 -4.84 -9.64
CA LEU A 240 -4.10 -6.01 -9.04
C LEU A 240 -4.30 -5.72 -7.56
N THR A 241 -5.54 -5.87 -7.09
CA THR A 241 -5.94 -5.48 -5.72
C THR A 241 -7.08 -6.38 -5.25
N GLY A 242 -7.47 -6.28 -3.98
CA GLY A 242 -8.67 -6.89 -3.39
C GLY A 242 -8.76 -8.43 -3.43
N GLY A 243 -9.49 -9.08 -2.53
CA GLY A 243 -9.29 -8.78 -1.11
C GLY A 243 -7.79 -8.87 -0.81
N GLU A 244 -7.17 -10.02 -1.01
CA GLU A 244 -5.73 -10.19 -1.10
C GLU A 244 -5.35 -10.86 -2.45
N PRO A 245 -4.69 -10.16 -3.38
CA PRO A 245 -4.33 -10.75 -4.67
C PRO A 245 -3.33 -11.90 -4.55
N LEU A 246 -2.35 -11.84 -3.63
CA LEU A 246 -1.32 -12.89 -3.50
C LEU A 246 -1.85 -14.21 -2.91
N LEU A 247 -3.09 -14.22 -2.41
CA LEU A 247 -3.80 -15.44 -2.01
C LEU A 247 -4.07 -16.37 -3.21
N GLN A 248 -4.08 -15.84 -4.43
CA GLN A 248 -4.42 -16.60 -5.64
C GLN A 248 -3.19 -16.99 -6.46
N LYS A 249 -2.94 -18.30 -6.57
CA LYS A 249 -1.76 -18.89 -7.24
C LYS A 249 -1.55 -18.48 -8.71
N ALA A 250 -2.58 -18.00 -9.40
CA ALA A 250 -2.50 -17.55 -10.80
C ALA A 250 -2.00 -16.09 -10.95
N VAL A 251 -1.99 -15.30 -9.88
CA VAL A 251 -1.60 -13.87 -9.92
C VAL A 251 -0.17 -13.64 -10.41
N PRO A 252 0.86 -14.39 -9.97
CA PRO A 252 2.22 -14.24 -10.49
C PRO A 252 2.32 -14.36 -12.03
N GLU A 253 1.57 -15.30 -12.61
CA GLU A 253 1.54 -15.52 -14.06
C GLU A 253 0.78 -14.41 -14.79
N LEU A 254 -0.33 -13.92 -14.24
CA LEU A 254 -1.04 -12.76 -14.79
C LEU A 254 -0.17 -11.51 -14.77
N VAL A 255 0.55 -11.26 -13.67
CA VAL A 255 1.49 -10.14 -13.53
C VAL A 255 2.59 -10.23 -14.59
N ARG A 256 3.20 -11.41 -14.76
CA ARG A 256 4.22 -11.67 -15.79
C ARG A 256 3.71 -11.35 -17.19
N GLN A 257 2.52 -11.83 -17.55
CA GLN A 257 1.93 -11.59 -18.88
C GLN A 257 1.53 -10.13 -19.11
N LEU A 258 1.04 -9.41 -18.09
CA LEU A 258 0.78 -7.98 -18.16
C LEU A 258 2.08 -7.18 -18.37
N CYS A 259 3.17 -7.54 -17.69
CA CYS A 259 4.48 -6.92 -17.91
C CYS A 259 5.04 -7.23 -19.31
N ASP A 260 4.81 -8.44 -19.86
CA ASP A 260 5.19 -8.80 -21.24
C ASP A 260 4.39 -8.00 -22.28
N ALA A 261 3.12 -7.71 -22.01
CA ALA A 261 2.28 -6.83 -22.83
C ALA A 261 2.63 -5.31 -22.67
N GLY A 262 3.63 -4.97 -21.86
CA GLY A 262 4.15 -3.60 -21.72
C GLY A 262 3.38 -2.69 -20.76
N TYR A 263 2.54 -3.26 -19.88
CA TYR A 263 1.87 -2.49 -18.83
C TYR A 263 2.81 -2.15 -17.67
N THR A 264 2.62 -0.97 -17.08
CA THR A 264 3.06 -0.71 -15.69
C THR A 264 2.11 -1.48 -14.76
N VAL A 265 2.61 -2.51 -14.07
CA VAL A 265 1.79 -3.35 -13.19
C VAL A 265 2.04 -2.98 -11.74
N LEU A 266 0.96 -2.69 -11.01
CA LEU A 266 0.92 -2.45 -9.57
C LEU A 266 0.23 -3.62 -8.86
N ILE A 267 0.65 -3.94 -7.63
CA ILE A 267 0.00 -4.93 -6.78
C ILE A 267 -0.18 -4.32 -5.38
N GLU A 268 -1.41 -3.97 -5.01
CA GLU A 268 -1.76 -3.60 -3.62
C GLU A 268 -1.98 -4.90 -2.83
N THR A 269 -1.09 -5.17 -1.86
CA THR A 269 -1.14 -6.38 -1.02
C THR A 269 -1.10 -6.02 0.46
N GLY A 270 -1.81 -6.79 1.29
CA GLY A 270 -1.84 -6.63 2.73
C GLY A 270 -0.61 -7.18 3.46
N GLY A 271 0.50 -7.44 2.78
CA GLY A 271 1.81 -7.71 3.36
C GLY A 271 1.99 -9.00 4.16
N HIS A 272 1.00 -9.90 4.13
CA HIS A 272 0.98 -11.18 4.85
C HIS A 272 1.31 -12.40 3.97
N HIS A 273 1.55 -12.19 2.67
CA HIS A 273 2.03 -13.19 1.72
C HIS A 273 3.39 -12.75 1.13
N ASP A 274 4.19 -13.71 0.67
CA ASP A 274 5.54 -13.47 0.17
C ASP A 274 5.53 -12.72 -1.18
N ILE A 275 6.09 -11.50 -1.22
CA ILE A 275 6.13 -10.67 -2.45
C ILE A 275 7.18 -11.12 -3.47
N SER A 276 8.11 -12.01 -3.13
CA SER A 276 9.17 -12.47 -4.05
C SER A 276 8.66 -13.34 -5.20
N VAL A 277 7.39 -13.78 -5.15
CA VAL A 277 6.71 -14.47 -6.24
C VAL A 277 6.39 -13.56 -7.43
N LEU A 278 6.45 -12.23 -7.27
CA LEU A 278 6.09 -11.27 -8.29
C LEU A 278 7.20 -11.05 -9.32
N ASP A 279 6.81 -10.81 -10.58
CA ASP A 279 7.72 -10.41 -11.65
C ASP A 279 8.56 -9.18 -11.21
N PRO A 280 9.89 -9.18 -11.41
CA PRO A 280 10.76 -8.05 -11.03
C PRO A 280 10.42 -6.71 -11.69
N ARG A 281 9.61 -6.69 -12.76
CA ARG A 281 9.14 -5.47 -13.45
C ARG A 281 7.90 -4.86 -12.82
N ALA A 282 7.18 -5.60 -11.97
CA ALA A 282 5.95 -5.14 -11.33
C ALA A 282 6.24 -4.48 -9.97
N HIS A 283 5.41 -3.52 -9.58
CA HIS A 283 5.55 -2.75 -8.34
C HIS A 283 4.60 -3.28 -7.26
N ALA A 284 5.12 -3.73 -6.14
CA ALA A 284 4.30 -4.08 -4.97
C ALA A 284 4.11 -2.84 -4.07
N ILE A 285 2.86 -2.52 -3.75
CA ILE A 285 2.52 -1.61 -2.65
C ILE A 285 2.10 -2.48 -1.47
N VAL A 286 2.94 -2.51 -0.44
CA VAL A 286 2.77 -3.40 0.71
C VAL A 286 2.18 -2.62 1.88
N ASP A 287 0.90 -2.85 2.18
CA ASP A 287 0.22 -2.26 3.33
C ASP A 287 0.54 -3.04 4.61
N VAL A 288 1.47 -2.49 5.40
CA VAL A 288 1.94 -3.04 6.67
C VAL A 288 0.90 -2.76 7.75
N LYS A 289 0.17 -3.81 8.14
CA LYS A 289 -1.01 -3.70 9.00
C LYS A 289 -0.64 -3.22 10.40
N THR A 290 -1.16 -2.05 10.78
CA THR A 290 -0.95 -1.43 12.10
C THR A 290 -1.72 -2.13 13.22
N PRO A 291 -1.42 -1.88 14.50
CA PRO A 291 -2.20 -2.40 15.64
C PRO A 291 -3.71 -2.14 15.52
N GLY A 292 -4.11 -0.95 15.09
CA GLY A 292 -5.50 -0.51 14.91
C GLY A 292 -6.30 -1.36 13.92
N SER A 293 -5.63 -2.01 12.96
CA SER A 293 -6.25 -2.97 12.04
C SER A 293 -6.74 -4.26 12.72
N GLY A 294 -6.21 -4.59 13.90
CA GLY A 294 -6.38 -5.89 14.55
C GLY A 294 -5.58 -7.04 13.90
N MET A 295 -4.82 -6.78 12.83
CA MET A 295 -4.15 -7.79 12.00
C MET A 295 -2.61 -7.69 12.04
N VAL A 296 -2.02 -6.90 12.94
CA VAL A 296 -0.56 -6.67 13.03
C VAL A 296 0.28 -7.96 13.13
N ALA A 297 -0.25 -8.99 13.79
CA ALA A 297 0.40 -10.30 13.93
C ALA A 297 0.36 -11.18 12.66
N ARG A 298 -0.32 -10.73 11.58
CA ARG A 298 -0.37 -11.42 10.29
C ARG A 298 0.70 -10.94 9.30
N ASN A 299 1.32 -9.79 9.54
CA ASN A 299 2.35 -9.24 8.65
C ASN A 299 3.52 -10.24 8.47
N ASP A 300 3.89 -10.53 7.22
CA ASP A 300 5.19 -11.14 6.93
C ASP A 300 6.25 -10.04 6.87
N LEU A 301 6.88 -9.75 8.00
CA LEU A 301 7.97 -8.77 8.09
C LEU A 301 9.22 -9.17 7.27
N GLY A 302 9.31 -10.43 6.80
CA GLY A 302 10.28 -10.84 5.79
C GLY A 302 10.11 -10.06 4.48
N ASN A 303 8.90 -9.57 4.16
CA ASN A 303 8.70 -8.70 3.00
C ASN A 303 9.53 -7.41 3.09
N LEU A 304 9.84 -6.91 4.30
CA LEU A 304 10.72 -5.76 4.47
C LEU A 304 12.15 -6.02 3.95
N THR A 305 12.64 -7.27 3.87
CA THR A 305 13.94 -7.57 3.23
C THR A 305 13.80 -7.89 1.74
N ARG A 306 12.63 -8.37 1.31
CA ARG A 306 12.31 -8.70 -0.10
C ARG A 306 11.97 -7.49 -0.98
N LEU A 307 11.69 -6.31 -0.41
CA LEU A 307 11.40 -5.05 -1.15
C LEU A 307 12.43 -4.78 -2.26
N ARG A 308 11.94 -4.53 -3.47
CA ARG A 308 12.72 -4.26 -4.68
C ARG A 308 12.70 -2.77 -5.02
N ALA A 309 13.53 -2.36 -5.98
CA ALA A 309 13.54 -0.98 -6.46
C ALA A 309 12.20 -0.64 -7.15
N GLY A 310 11.49 0.35 -6.60
CA GLY A 310 10.18 0.76 -7.09
C GLY A 310 8.99 0.03 -6.45
N ASP A 311 9.20 -0.89 -5.51
CA ASP A 311 8.16 -1.26 -4.54
C ASP A 311 7.92 -0.09 -3.57
N GLU A 312 6.76 -0.08 -2.90
CA GLU A 312 6.36 0.93 -1.93
C GLU A 312 5.87 0.28 -0.63
N LEU A 313 5.99 1.00 0.49
CA LEU A 313 5.28 0.67 1.72
C LEU A 313 4.11 1.61 1.92
N LYS A 314 3.04 1.07 2.52
CA LYS A 314 1.86 1.79 2.96
C LYS A 314 1.57 1.42 4.41
N PHE A 315 1.11 2.39 5.18
CA PHE A 315 0.62 2.19 6.54
C PHE A 315 -0.70 2.93 6.67
N VAL A 316 -1.79 2.19 6.83
CA VAL A 316 -3.11 2.78 7.11
C VAL A 316 -3.25 3.05 8.61
N LEU A 317 -3.40 4.31 8.99
CA LEU A 317 -3.31 4.78 10.37
C LEU A 317 -4.70 5.20 10.90
N ARG A 318 -5.15 4.54 11.97
CA ARG A 318 -6.43 4.89 12.62
C ARG A 318 -6.31 6.08 13.57
N ASP A 319 -5.19 6.17 14.28
CA ASP A 319 -5.00 7.11 15.39
C ASP A 319 -3.50 7.33 15.68
N ARG A 320 -3.20 8.03 16.78
CA ARG A 320 -1.83 8.35 17.20
C ARG A 320 -1.01 7.12 17.60
N ALA A 321 -1.62 6.07 18.14
CA ALA A 321 -0.90 4.86 18.54
C ALA A 321 -0.45 4.05 17.31
N ASP A 322 -1.28 4.00 16.27
CA ASP A 322 -0.90 3.47 14.95
C ASP A 322 0.27 4.25 14.34
N TYR A 323 0.23 5.59 14.41
CA TYR A 323 1.31 6.45 13.94
C TYR A 323 2.61 6.18 14.71
N ASP A 324 2.60 6.27 16.05
CA ASP A 324 3.80 6.09 16.87
C ASP A 324 4.42 4.68 16.67
N TRP A 325 3.59 3.66 16.45
CA TRP A 325 4.04 2.30 16.10
C TRP A 325 4.69 2.25 14.71
N ALA A 326 4.08 2.85 13.69
CA ALA A 326 4.63 2.89 12.33
C ALA A 326 5.98 3.63 12.32
N VAL A 327 6.10 4.74 13.04
CA VAL A 327 7.35 5.50 13.20
C VAL A 327 8.47 4.66 13.82
N GLN A 328 8.17 3.85 14.84
CA GLN A 328 9.15 2.94 15.42
C GLN A 328 9.66 1.92 14.39
N LEU A 329 8.77 1.30 13.61
CA LEU A 329 9.15 0.34 12.57
C LEU A 329 9.96 0.99 11.44
N ILE A 330 9.52 2.17 10.97
CA ILE A 330 10.19 2.96 9.92
C ILE A 330 11.62 3.31 10.34
N ARG A 331 11.81 3.81 11.56
CA ARG A 331 13.13 4.17 12.10
C ARG A 331 14.01 2.93 12.33
N ALA A 332 13.45 1.86 12.90
CA ALA A 332 14.19 0.62 13.17
C ALA A 332 14.74 -0.05 11.90
N HIS A 333 13.96 -0.08 10.82
CA HIS A 333 14.34 -0.69 9.54
C HIS A 333 14.83 0.31 8.49
N ARG A 334 14.96 1.59 8.84
CA ARG A 334 15.40 2.72 7.98
C ARG A 334 14.62 2.81 6.66
N LEU A 335 13.30 2.57 6.71
CA LEU A 335 12.48 2.30 5.52
C LEU A 335 12.43 3.47 4.53
N GLU A 336 12.43 4.71 5.02
CA GLU A 336 12.49 5.96 4.24
C GLU A 336 13.73 6.08 3.33
N ASN A 337 14.81 5.34 3.63
CA ASN A 337 16.05 5.32 2.83
C ASN A 337 16.07 4.19 1.79
N ARG A 338 14.99 3.40 1.68
CA ARG A 338 14.94 2.16 0.90
C ARG A 338 13.87 2.19 -0.19
N VAL A 339 12.67 2.63 0.16
CA VAL A 339 11.49 2.71 -0.72
C VAL A 339 10.62 3.90 -0.31
N PRO A 340 9.72 4.40 -1.19
CA PRO A 340 8.66 5.31 -0.77
C PRO A 340 7.83 4.70 0.38
N VAL A 341 7.60 5.49 1.41
CA VAL A 341 6.73 5.14 2.55
C VAL A 341 5.55 6.08 2.55
N ASN A 342 4.35 5.52 2.41
CA ASN A 342 3.08 6.23 2.41
C ASN A 342 2.37 6.03 3.76
N LEU A 343 2.02 7.12 4.43
CA LEU A 343 1.16 7.12 5.61
C LEU A 343 -0.22 7.63 5.19
N SER A 344 -1.22 6.75 5.27
CA SER A 344 -2.59 7.03 4.84
C SER A 344 -3.52 7.05 6.05
N PRO A 345 -4.34 8.10 6.27
CA PRO A 345 -5.32 8.09 7.35
C PRO A 345 -6.49 7.16 7.03
N VAL A 346 -7.02 6.44 8.02
CA VAL A 346 -8.32 5.76 7.87
C VAL A 346 -9.38 6.82 7.58
N HIS A 347 -10.00 6.74 6.40
CA HIS A 347 -10.95 7.74 5.91
C HIS A 347 -12.11 7.95 6.89
N GLY A 348 -12.42 9.21 7.21
CA GLY A 348 -13.46 9.58 8.16
C GLY A 348 -13.15 9.30 9.64
N VAL A 349 -11.96 8.76 9.97
CA VAL A 349 -11.56 8.43 11.35
C VAL A 349 -10.38 9.28 11.82
N LEU A 350 -9.32 9.38 11.02
CA LEU A 350 -8.16 10.25 11.30
C LEU A 350 -8.22 11.49 10.40
N ASP A 351 -8.16 12.69 10.99
CA ASP A 351 -8.09 13.93 10.20
C ASP A 351 -6.72 14.00 9.49
N PRO A 352 -6.67 14.17 8.15
CA PRO A 352 -5.42 14.33 7.43
C PRO A 352 -4.52 15.46 7.94
N ARG A 353 -5.10 16.49 8.59
CA ARG A 353 -4.35 17.61 9.18
C ARG A 353 -3.57 17.19 10.42
N ASP A 354 -4.13 16.31 11.24
CA ASP A 354 -3.45 15.79 12.43
C ASP A 354 -2.27 14.92 12.02
N LEU A 355 -2.47 14.01 11.05
CA LEU A 355 -1.40 13.20 10.49
C LEU A 355 -0.31 14.04 9.80
N ALA A 356 -0.71 15.06 9.03
CA ALA A 356 0.23 16.02 8.44
C ALA A 356 1.05 16.76 9.52
N GLY A 357 0.42 17.10 10.65
CA GLY A 357 1.07 17.69 11.82
C GLY A 357 2.13 16.76 12.40
N TRP A 358 1.76 15.51 12.72
CA TRP A 358 2.67 14.55 13.34
C TRP A 358 3.89 14.25 12.46
N ILE A 359 3.70 14.07 11.14
CA ILE A 359 4.80 13.86 10.17
C ILE A 359 5.79 15.03 10.21
N GLN A 360 5.30 16.27 10.31
CA GLN A 360 6.15 17.47 10.41
C GLN A 360 6.84 17.59 11.78
N GLU A 361 6.15 17.24 12.87
CA GLU A 361 6.69 17.24 14.24
C GLU A 361 7.88 16.28 14.40
N ASP A 362 7.79 15.07 13.82
CA ASP A 362 8.85 14.06 13.85
C ASP A 362 9.91 14.22 12.74
N GLY A 363 9.69 15.12 11.78
CA GLY A 363 10.61 15.38 10.66
C GLY A 363 10.83 14.20 9.71
N LEU A 364 9.81 13.35 9.51
CA LEU A 364 9.93 12.10 8.77
C LEU A 364 9.97 12.32 7.25
N TRP A 365 10.82 11.57 6.54
CA TRP A 365 10.85 11.59 5.08
C TRP A 365 9.86 10.57 4.49
N VAL A 366 8.58 10.84 4.70
CA VAL A 366 7.45 9.99 4.28
C VAL A 366 6.40 10.82 3.52
N ARG A 367 5.53 10.14 2.78
CA ARG A 367 4.41 10.77 2.06
C ARG A 367 3.15 10.68 2.92
N LEU A 368 2.50 11.81 3.18
CA LEU A 368 1.06 11.79 3.46
C LEU A 368 0.36 11.39 2.16
N ASN A 369 -0.32 10.25 2.16
CA ASN A 369 -1.06 9.77 1.00
C ASN A 369 -2.55 9.73 1.33
N LEU A 370 -3.36 10.42 0.52
CA LEU A 370 -4.79 10.47 0.73
C LEU A 370 -5.47 9.49 -0.21
N GLN A 371 -6.63 9.00 0.17
CA GLN A 371 -7.48 8.18 -0.69
C GLN A 371 -8.24 9.11 -1.67
N VAL A 372 -7.53 9.72 -2.64
CA VAL A 372 -8.08 10.79 -3.51
C VAL A 372 -9.34 10.33 -4.25
N HIS A 373 -9.43 9.04 -4.59
CA HIS A 373 -10.63 8.42 -5.15
C HIS A 373 -11.92 8.74 -4.36
N LYS A 374 -11.86 8.73 -3.02
CA LYS A 374 -13.00 9.02 -2.13
C LYS A 374 -13.45 10.48 -2.17
N TYR A 375 -12.57 11.40 -2.58
CA TYR A 375 -12.88 12.81 -2.79
C TYR A 375 -13.37 13.12 -4.21
N VAL A 376 -12.93 12.35 -5.21
CA VAL A 376 -13.32 12.54 -6.62
C VAL A 376 -14.71 11.93 -6.91
N TRP A 377 -14.99 10.73 -6.40
CA TRP A 377 -16.23 10.00 -6.69
C TRP A 377 -17.15 9.80 -5.49
N GLY A 378 -16.67 10.09 -4.27
CA GLY A 378 -17.36 9.77 -3.02
C GLY A 378 -16.92 8.44 -2.42
N ALA A 379 -16.84 8.36 -1.09
CA ALA A 379 -16.29 7.22 -0.36
C ALA A 379 -17.04 5.89 -0.55
N GLU A 380 -18.34 5.95 -0.86
CA GLU A 380 -19.21 4.78 -1.05
C GLU A 380 -19.29 4.29 -2.51
N THR A 381 -18.69 5.03 -3.45
CA THR A 381 -18.83 4.76 -4.90
C THR A 381 -17.88 3.64 -5.31
N LYS A 382 -18.37 2.69 -6.13
CA LYS A 382 -17.69 1.43 -6.47
C LYS A 382 -17.50 1.30 -7.97
N GLY A 383 -16.41 0.65 -8.40
CA GLY A 383 -16.10 0.44 -9.83
C GLY A 383 -15.81 1.72 -10.61
N VAL A 384 -15.24 2.74 -9.95
CA VAL A 384 -15.02 4.11 -10.48
C VAL A 384 -13.57 4.54 -10.43
#